data_AF-A0A081RPL6-F1
#
_entry.id   AF-A0A081RPL6-F1
#
_cell.length_a   1.000
_cell.length_b   1.000
_cell.length_c   1.000
_cell.angle_alpha   90.00
_cell.angle_beta   90.00
_cell.angle_gamma   90.00
#
_symmetry.space_group_name_H-M   'P 1'
#
loop_
_entity.id
_entity.type
_entity.pdbx_description
1 polymer ?
#
loop_
_entity_poly.entity_id
_entity_poly.type
_entity_poly.pdbx_seq_one_letter_code
_entity_poly.pdbx_strand_id
1 'polypeptide(L)'
;MINLTQSMVTGFNPQTETTFENIDVEDGINAFFKSKSVEEARSVLYSMQIDPREKINAFYSSIVTSNLDADTFAKYLEIISEADMLYGKIVRTQNWRLLRYLNDILIKLYQNDDRIRYTQYNLSWPLLNRIRWDGAKIKSLSSIMAKKLHLSSSAFVTFGLPFVLFCIKNKTLELELEETFGDIIDKEIKLIQ
;
A
#
# COMPACT_ATOMS: atom_id res chain seq x y z
N MET A 1 34.51 -6.30 3.64
CA MET A 1 34.61 -6.25 5.13
C MET A 1 36.05 -6.33 5.67
N ILE A 2 37.03 -6.91 4.95
CA ILE A 2 38.42 -7.08 5.45
C ILE A 2 39.12 -5.75 5.79
N ASN A 3 38.93 -4.71 4.97
CA ASN A 3 39.58 -3.41 5.17
C ASN A 3 39.10 -2.67 6.43
N LEU A 4 37.87 -2.91 6.86
CA LEU A 4 37.27 -2.25 8.02
C LEU A 4 37.81 -2.86 9.33
N THR A 5 38.00 -4.18 9.33
CA THR A 5 38.63 -4.90 10.45
C THR A 5 40.12 -4.53 10.59
N GLN A 6 40.85 -4.39 9.50
CA GLN A 6 42.26 -3.93 9.53
C GLN A 6 42.39 -2.49 10.06
N SER A 7 41.49 -1.60 9.65
CA SER A 7 41.43 -0.22 10.15
C SER A 7 41.29 -0.15 11.67
N MET A 8 40.36 -0.93 12.24
CA MET A 8 40.13 -0.97 13.70
C MET A 8 41.36 -1.49 14.45
N VAL A 9 42.05 -2.52 13.92
CA VAL A 9 43.27 -3.08 14.54
C VAL A 9 44.43 -2.07 14.53
N THR A 10 44.49 -1.19 13.53
CA THR A 10 45.51 -0.14 13.43
C THR A 10 45.25 1.10 14.30
N GLY A 11 44.18 1.11 15.11
CA GLY A 11 43.82 2.26 15.95
C GLY A 11 43.24 3.44 15.17
N PHE A 12 43.02 3.28 13.87
CA PHE A 12 42.31 4.24 13.03
C PHE A 12 40.82 3.97 13.16
N ASN A 13 40.13 4.81 13.95
CA ASN A 13 38.68 4.86 13.97
C ASN A 13 38.27 5.90 12.91
N PRO A 14 37.95 5.51 11.66
CA PRO A 14 37.38 6.46 10.73
C PRO A 14 36.14 7.04 11.41
N GLN A 15 36.01 8.37 11.42
CA GLN A 15 34.72 8.96 11.68
C GLN A 15 33.82 8.58 10.52
N THR A 16 33.28 7.35 10.56
CA THR A 16 32.03 7.06 9.88
C THR A 16 31.06 8.06 10.49
N GLU A 17 30.53 8.95 9.66
CA GLU A 17 29.49 9.90 10.04
C GLU A 17 28.56 9.20 11.03
N THR A 18 28.54 9.75 12.24
CA THR A 18 27.81 9.21 13.36
C THR A 18 26.39 8.98 12.91
N THR A 19 26.00 7.70 12.87
CA THR A 19 24.62 7.23 12.78
C THR A 19 23.85 7.84 11.60
N PHE A 20 23.81 7.11 10.47
CA PHE A 20 22.54 7.03 9.76
C PHE A 20 21.54 6.43 10.76
N GLU A 21 20.95 7.26 11.61
CA GLU A 21 19.78 6.86 12.37
C GLU A 21 18.77 6.44 11.31
N ASN A 22 18.47 5.15 11.26
CA ASN A 22 17.38 4.66 10.44
C ASN A 22 16.13 5.33 10.98
N ILE A 23 15.70 6.37 10.28
CA ILE A 23 14.49 7.08 10.63
C ILE A 23 13.33 6.10 10.37
N ASP A 24 12.45 5.96 11.36
CA ASP A 24 11.22 5.19 11.18
C ASP A 24 10.41 5.76 10.01
N VAL A 25 9.60 4.92 9.36
CA VAL A 25 8.78 5.32 8.21
C VAL A 25 7.88 6.49 8.57
N GLU A 26 7.35 6.47 9.79
CA GLU A 26 6.50 7.53 10.35
C GLU A 26 7.24 8.85 10.47
N ASP A 27 8.37 8.84 11.18
CA ASP A 27 9.20 10.03 11.40
C ASP A 27 9.76 10.57 10.08
N GLY A 28 10.11 9.69 9.14
CA GLY A 28 10.64 10.07 7.84
C GLY A 28 9.61 10.81 6.99
N ILE A 29 8.37 10.33 6.94
CA ILE A 29 7.30 10.99 6.18
C ILE A 29 6.90 12.31 6.82
N ASN A 30 6.76 12.33 8.16
CA ASN A 30 6.43 13.55 8.88
C ASN A 30 7.54 14.60 8.73
N ALA A 31 8.81 14.20 8.81
CA ALA A 31 9.95 15.09 8.60
C ALA A 31 10.05 15.58 7.16
N PHE A 32 9.72 14.73 6.17
CA PHE A 32 9.74 15.11 4.76
C PHE A 32 8.77 16.26 4.46
N PHE A 33 7.50 16.15 4.87
CA PHE A 33 6.49 17.19 4.60
C PHE A 33 6.67 18.44 5.46
N LYS A 34 7.28 18.31 6.65
CA LYS A 34 7.59 19.43 7.55
C LYS A 34 8.90 20.16 7.23
N SER A 35 9.70 19.64 6.31
CA SER A 35 11.00 20.20 5.99
C SER A 35 10.91 21.59 5.36
N LYS A 36 11.84 22.48 5.72
CA LYS A 36 11.82 23.90 5.34
C LYS A 36 12.45 24.16 3.97
N SER A 37 13.28 23.24 3.50
CA SER A 37 13.91 23.31 2.18
C SER A 37 13.87 21.98 1.43
N VAL A 38 14.02 22.06 0.11
CA VAL A 38 14.10 20.89 -0.77
C VAL A 38 15.32 20.03 -0.41
N GLU A 39 16.43 20.65 -0.01
CA GLU A 39 17.66 19.95 0.38
C GLU A 39 17.47 19.15 1.68
N GLU A 40 16.75 19.71 2.65
CA GLU A 40 16.39 19.01 3.89
C GLU A 40 15.47 17.83 3.59
N ALA A 41 14.42 18.04 2.78
CA ALA A 41 13.52 16.98 2.33
C ALA A 41 14.27 15.84 1.62
N ARG A 42 15.25 16.21 0.78
CA ARG A 42 16.11 15.25 0.08
C ARG A 42 16.94 14.44 1.06
N SER A 43 17.56 15.08 2.06
CA SER A 43 18.33 14.39 3.10
C SER A 43 17.48 13.34 3.82
N VAL A 44 16.25 13.72 4.22
CA VAL A 44 15.27 12.80 4.85
C VAL A 44 14.91 11.63 3.93
N LEU A 45 14.68 11.87 2.64
CA LEU A 45 14.42 10.77 1.70
C LEU A 45 15.59 9.79 1.59
N TYR A 46 16.85 10.25 1.66
CA TYR A 46 18.01 9.36 1.59
C TYR A 46 18.28 8.62 2.90
N SER A 47 17.89 9.16 4.05
CA SER A 47 18.02 8.48 5.34
C SER A 47 16.98 7.39 5.57
N MET A 48 15.83 7.46 4.89
CA MET A 48 14.80 6.40 4.89
C MET A 48 15.30 5.12 4.20
N GLN A 49 15.89 4.20 4.95
CA GLN A 49 16.34 2.87 4.49
C GLN A 49 15.22 1.81 4.55
N ILE A 50 14.17 2.01 3.75
CA ILE A 50 12.98 1.15 3.71
C ILE A 50 12.89 0.45 2.34
N ASP A 51 12.16 -0.67 2.26
CA ASP A 51 11.80 -1.29 0.97
C ASP A 51 11.19 -0.21 0.04
N PRO A 52 11.70 -0.04 -1.19
CA PRO A 52 11.15 0.90 -2.17
C PRO A 52 9.64 0.83 -2.33
N ARG A 53 9.05 -0.38 -2.27
CA ARG A 53 7.60 -0.57 -2.36
C ARG A 53 6.87 -0.02 -1.16
N GLU A 54 7.37 -0.32 0.04
CA GLU A 54 6.80 0.17 1.30
C GLU A 54 6.91 1.70 1.38
N LYS A 55 8.04 2.25 0.92
CA LYS A 55 8.24 3.70 0.82
C LYS A 55 7.18 4.37 -0.06
N ILE A 56 6.96 3.87 -1.28
CA ILE A 56 5.93 4.40 -2.20
C ILE A 56 4.53 4.29 -1.55
N ASN A 57 4.22 3.13 -0.96
CA ASN A 57 2.93 2.91 -0.30
C ASN A 57 2.71 3.84 0.90
N ALA A 58 3.76 4.12 1.68
CA ALA A 58 3.67 4.97 2.84
C ALA A 58 3.41 6.44 2.43
N PHE A 59 4.06 6.94 1.38
CA PHE A 59 3.71 8.24 0.79
C PHE A 59 2.27 8.27 0.28
N TYR A 60 1.86 7.22 -0.44
CA TYR A 60 0.50 7.10 -0.97
C TYR A 60 -0.57 7.10 0.11
N SER A 61 -0.45 6.25 1.14
CA SER A 61 -1.42 6.16 2.22
C SER A 61 -1.53 7.47 2.99
N SER A 62 -0.40 8.16 3.19
CA SER A 62 -0.36 9.45 3.88
C SER A 62 -1.06 10.53 3.06
N ILE A 63 -0.82 10.59 1.75
CA ILE A 63 -1.44 11.57 0.85
C ILE A 63 -2.95 11.33 0.69
N VAL A 64 -3.38 10.09 0.51
CA VAL A 64 -4.81 9.73 0.32
C VAL A 64 -5.65 10.00 1.56
N THR A 65 -5.06 9.85 2.75
CA THR A 65 -5.76 10.11 4.01
C THR A 65 -5.78 11.59 4.38
N SER A 66 -4.92 12.40 3.74
CA SER A 66 -4.81 13.82 4.02
C SER A 66 -5.89 14.65 3.32
N ASN A 67 -6.32 15.73 3.97
CA ASN A 67 -7.31 16.65 3.40
C ASN A 67 -6.62 17.69 2.50
N LEU A 68 -6.47 17.35 1.22
CA LEU A 68 -5.76 18.15 0.21
C LEU A 68 -6.71 18.72 -0.85
N ASP A 69 -6.28 19.83 -1.45
CA ASP A 69 -6.98 20.47 -2.57
C ASP A 69 -6.92 19.56 -3.81
N ALA A 70 -7.97 19.55 -4.65
CA ALA A 70 -8.07 18.61 -5.78
C ALA A 70 -6.88 18.71 -6.76
N ASP A 71 -6.40 19.92 -7.04
CA ASP A 71 -5.26 20.15 -7.94
C ASP A 71 -3.94 19.62 -7.36
N THR A 72 -3.71 19.82 -6.07
CA THR A 72 -2.51 19.31 -5.36
C THR A 72 -2.56 17.80 -5.25
N PHE A 73 -3.74 17.26 -4.95
CA PHE A 73 -3.97 15.82 -4.87
C PHE A 73 -3.69 15.12 -6.20
N ALA A 74 -4.18 15.67 -7.32
CA ALA A 74 -3.92 15.14 -8.65
C ALA A 74 -2.42 15.11 -8.98
N LYS A 75 -1.70 16.21 -8.68
CA LYS A 75 -0.24 16.30 -8.89
C LYS A 75 0.52 15.25 -8.08
N TYR A 76 0.16 15.05 -6.81
CA TYR A 76 0.81 14.05 -5.97
C TYR A 76 0.55 12.62 -6.44
N LEU A 77 -0.69 12.32 -6.85
CA LEU A 77 -1.01 11.01 -7.40
C LEU A 77 -0.27 10.72 -8.72
N GLU A 78 -0.08 11.73 -9.57
CA GLU A 78 0.72 11.60 -10.79
C GLU A 78 2.18 11.24 -10.47
N ILE A 79 2.81 11.93 -9.53
CA ILE A 79 4.20 11.67 -9.10
C ILE A 79 4.34 10.27 -8.48
N ILE A 80 3.38 9.86 -7.64
CA ILE A 80 3.37 8.52 -7.05
C ILE A 80 3.17 7.45 -8.14
N SER A 81 2.32 7.71 -9.12
CA SER A 81 2.11 6.81 -10.26
C SER A 81 3.40 6.65 -11.07
N GLU A 82 4.15 7.73 -11.31
CA GLU A 82 5.47 7.67 -11.95
C GLU A 82 6.44 6.78 -11.15
N ALA A 83 6.46 6.92 -9.82
CA ALA A 83 7.29 6.12 -8.93
C ALA A 83 6.91 4.62 -8.94
N ASP A 84 5.60 4.30 -8.90
CA ASP A 84 5.11 2.92 -8.95
C ASP A 84 5.40 2.26 -10.31
N MET A 85 5.23 3.00 -11.41
CA MET A 85 5.59 2.53 -12.76
C MET A 85 7.09 2.24 -12.88
N LEU A 86 7.95 3.08 -12.29
CA LEU A 86 9.39 2.82 -12.21
C LEU A 86 9.66 1.52 -11.44
N TYR A 87 9.03 1.34 -10.27
CA TYR A 87 9.18 0.14 -9.46
C TYR A 87 8.70 -1.12 -10.20
N GLY A 88 7.54 -1.08 -10.85
CA GLY A 88 7.04 -2.17 -11.69
C GLY A 88 8.00 -2.53 -12.83
N LYS A 89 8.64 -1.54 -13.45
CA LYS A 89 9.69 -1.76 -14.45
C LYS A 89 10.93 -2.43 -13.85
N ILE A 90 11.35 -2.02 -12.66
CA ILE A 90 12.47 -2.64 -11.93
C ILE A 90 12.18 -4.12 -11.68
N VAL A 91 11.02 -4.44 -11.10
CA VAL A 91 10.64 -5.82 -10.77
C VAL A 91 10.56 -6.68 -12.04
N ARG A 92 10.01 -6.15 -13.14
CA ARG A 92 9.90 -6.89 -14.41
C ARG A 92 11.26 -7.15 -15.08
N THR A 93 12.18 -6.18 -15.03
CA THR A 93 13.47 -6.25 -15.74
C THR A 93 14.63 -6.70 -14.85
N GLN A 94 14.42 -6.79 -13.53
CA GLN A 94 15.44 -7.04 -12.51
C GLN A 94 16.60 -6.03 -12.53
N ASN A 95 16.39 -4.84 -13.10
CA ASN A 95 17.41 -3.80 -13.19
C ASN A 95 17.35 -2.85 -11.98
N TRP A 96 17.97 -3.27 -10.88
CA TRP A 96 18.02 -2.52 -9.62
C TRP A 96 18.77 -1.18 -9.71
N ARG A 97 19.54 -0.93 -10.79
CA ARG A 97 20.22 0.37 -10.99
C ARG A 97 19.22 1.53 -11.12
N LEU A 98 18.03 1.23 -11.62
CA LEU A 98 16.96 2.22 -11.78
C LEU A 98 16.42 2.74 -10.43
N LEU A 99 16.69 2.04 -9.33
CA LEU A 99 16.27 2.49 -7.99
C LEU A 99 16.85 3.87 -7.63
N ARG A 100 18.00 4.23 -8.21
CA ARG A 100 18.63 5.53 -7.98
C ARG A 100 17.74 6.72 -8.38
N TYR A 101 16.81 6.51 -9.32
CA TYR A 101 15.86 7.53 -9.77
C TYR A 101 14.60 7.63 -8.89
N LEU A 102 14.36 6.68 -7.99
CA LEU A 102 13.15 6.69 -7.15
C LEU A 102 13.10 7.93 -6.26
N ASN A 103 14.21 8.24 -5.57
CA ASN A 103 14.27 9.42 -4.72
C ASN A 103 14.15 10.72 -5.53
N ASP A 104 14.65 10.74 -6.77
CA ASP A 104 14.52 11.89 -7.69
C ASP A 104 13.07 12.10 -8.18
N ILE A 105 12.25 11.05 -8.21
CA ILE A 105 10.82 11.18 -8.48
C ILE A 105 10.11 11.63 -7.21
N LEU A 106 10.36 10.97 -6.07
CA LEU A 106 9.68 11.27 -4.80
C LEU A 106 9.97 12.68 -4.28
N ILE A 107 11.15 13.26 -4.55
CA ILE A 107 11.45 14.64 -4.15
C ILE A 107 10.51 15.66 -4.81
N LYS A 108 9.91 15.34 -5.97
CA LYS A 108 8.90 16.20 -6.61
C LYS A 108 7.63 16.34 -5.77
N LEU A 109 7.38 15.44 -4.81
CA LEU A 109 6.28 15.54 -3.84
C LEU A 109 6.50 16.65 -2.82
N TYR A 110 7.71 17.22 -2.73
CA TYR A 110 8.02 18.22 -1.74
C TYR A 110 7.19 19.49 -1.96
N GLN A 111 6.32 19.75 -1.01
CA GLN A 111 5.79 21.06 -0.68
C GLN A 111 5.77 21.16 0.83
N ASN A 112 6.08 22.34 1.37
CA ASN A 112 5.96 22.58 2.79
C ASN A 112 4.46 22.62 3.15
N ASP A 113 3.93 21.46 3.54
CA ASP A 113 2.52 21.28 3.87
C ASP A 113 2.37 20.42 5.13
N ASP A 114 2.09 21.09 6.24
CA ASP A 114 1.87 20.47 7.55
C ASP A 114 0.56 19.64 7.62
N ARG A 115 -0.28 19.68 6.58
CA ARG A 115 -1.53 18.89 6.52
C ARG A 115 -1.28 17.40 6.37
N ILE A 116 -0.14 17.01 5.80
CA ILE A 116 0.16 15.60 5.51
C ILE A 116 0.91 14.98 6.67
N ARG A 117 0.36 13.89 7.20
CA ARG A 117 0.98 13.08 8.24
C ARG A 117 1.01 11.63 7.84
N TYR A 118 1.99 10.92 8.38
CA TYR A 118 2.09 9.49 8.17
C TYR A 118 0.79 8.78 8.56
N THR A 119 0.32 7.94 7.65
CA THR A 119 -0.74 6.97 7.94
C THR A 119 -0.37 5.63 7.33
N GLN A 120 -0.33 4.59 8.16
CA GLN A 120 0.00 3.23 7.70
C GLN A 120 -1.05 2.67 6.72
N TYR A 121 -2.33 2.95 6.98
CA TYR A 121 -3.45 2.42 6.21
C TYR A 121 -4.24 3.50 5.50
N ASN A 122 -4.49 3.32 4.21
CA ASN A 122 -5.31 4.22 3.38
C ASN A 122 -6.83 3.93 3.45
N LEU A 123 -7.25 2.91 4.20
CA LEU A 123 -8.62 2.45 4.28
C LEU A 123 -9.10 2.48 5.72
N SER A 124 -10.41 2.68 5.89
CA SER A 124 -11.02 2.63 7.21
C SER A 124 -10.91 1.24 7.82
N TRP A 125 -10.77 1.18 9.16
CA TRP A 125 -10.63 -0.07 9.90
C TRP A 125 -11.75 -1.09 9.65
N PRO A 126 -13.04 -0.70 9.55
CA PRO A 126 -14.11 -1.65 9.24
C PRO A 126 -13.91 -2.34 7.88
N LEU A 127 -13.44 -1.59 6.88
CA LEU A 127 -13.22 -2.09 5.53
C LEU A 127 -12.00 -3.04 5.48
N LEU A 128 -10.90 -2.67 6.15
CA LEU A 128 -9.73 -3.54 6.28
C LEU A 128 -10.06 -4.87 6.97
N ASN A 129 -10.83 -4.81 8.05
CA ASN A 129 -11.26 -6.02 8.76
C ASN A 129 -12.11 -6.92 7.86
N ARG A 130 -13.01 -6.35 7.06
CA ARG A 130 -13.79 -7.11 6.07
C ARG A 130 -12.88 -7.78 5.05
N ILE A 131 -11.92 -7.05 4.47
CA ILE A 131 -10.97 -7.63 3.50
C ILE A 131 -10.17 -8.78 4.13
N ARG A 132 -9.69 -8.61 5.36
CA ARG A 132 -8.84 -9.60 6.04
C ARG A 132 -9.62 -10.86 6.46
N TRP A 133 -10.78 -10.69 7.10
CA TRP A 133 -11.53 -11.79 7.71
C TRP A 133 -12.53 -12.43 6.74
N ASP A 134 -13.23 -11.64 5.94
CA ASP A 134 -14.27 -12.15 5.04
C ASP A 134 -13.71 -12.45 3.64
N GLY A 135 -12.64 -11.76 3.22
CA GLY A 135 -12.11 -11.86 1.86
C GLY A 135 -11.71 -13.27 1.43
N ALA A 136 -11.10 -14.06 2.32
CA ALA A 136 -10.71 -15.44 2.02
C ALA A 136 -11.92 -16.34 1.74
N LYS A 137 -12.98 -16.21 2.56
CA LYS A 137 -14.22 -16.97 2.43
C LYS A 137 -15.04 -16.52 1.22
N ILE A 138 -15.11 -15.22 0.92
CA ILE A 138 -15.75 -14.71 -0.31
C ILE A 138 -15.03 -15.25 -1.55
N LYS A 139 -13.68 -15.30 -1.52
CA LYS A 139 -12.87 -15.83 -2.61
C LYS A 139 -13.07 -17.33 -2.83
N SER A 140 -13.18 -18.12 -1.76
CA SER A 140 -13.46 -19.55 -1.88
C SER A 140 -14.89 -19.82 -2.38
N LEU A 141 -15.90 -19.12 -1.84
CA LEU A 141 -17.28 -19.18 -2.34
C LEU A 141 -17.36 -18.83 -3.83
N SER A 142 -16.71 -17.73 -4.21
CA SER A 142 -16.63 -17.28 -5.60
C SER A 142 -16.01 -18.34 -6.51
N SER A 143 -14.91 -18.97 -6.09
CA SER A 143 -14.25 -20.03 -6.88
C SER A 143 -15.17 -21.23 -7.14
N ILE A 144 -15.98 -21.62 -6.16
CA ILE A 144 -16.93 -22.74 -6.28
C ILE A 144 -18.08 -22.34 -7.21
N MET A 145 -18.70 -21.19 -6.97
CA MET A 145 -19.88 -20.75 -7.70
C MET A 145 -19.56 -20.36 -9.15
N ALA A 146 -18.40 -19.74 -9.38
CA ALA A 146 -17.92 -19.39 -10.71
C ALA A 146 -17.75 -20.64 -11.60
N LYS A 147 -17.27 -21.76 -11.04
CA LYS A 147 -17.19 -23.04 -11.77
C LYS A 147 -18.56 -23.59 -12.14
N LYS A 148 -19.54 -23.51 -11.23
CA LYS A 148 -20.92 -23.96 -11.49
C LYS A 148 -21.62 -23.13 -12.56
N LEU A 149 -21.30 -21.83 -12.62
CA LEU A 149 -21.91 -20.88 -13.55
C LEU A 149 -21.08 -20.64 -14.82
N HIS A 150 -19.94 -21.32 -14.98
CA HIS A 150 -18.98 -21.12 -16.07
C HIS A 150 -18.53 -19.66 -16.26
N LEU A 151 -18.34 -18.94 -15.15
CA LEU A 151 -17.84 -17.56 -15.11
C LEU A 151 -16.43 -17.52 -14.53
N SER A 152 -15.74 -16.38 -14.70
CA SER A 152 -14.56 -16.10 -13.87
C SER A 152 -14.99 -15.75 -12.44
N SER A 153 -14.11 -15.99 -11.47
CA SER A 153 -14.38 -15.67 -10.05
C SER A 153 -14.66 -14.18 -9.82
N SER A 154 -13.96 -13.30 -10.54
CA SER A 154 -14.21 -11.87 -10.52
C SER A 154 -15.58 -11.53 -11.12
N ALA A 155 -15.91 -12.07 -12.29
CA ALA A 155 -17.20 -11.82 -12.93
C ALA A 155 -18.37 -12.31 -12.07
N PHE A 156 -18.21 -13.46 -11.41
CA PHE A 156 -19.21 -13.94 -10.46
C PHE A 156 -19.40 -12.98 -9.28
N VAL A 157 -18.32 -12.52 -8.62
CA VAL A 157 -18.45 -11.61 -7.46
C VAL A 157 -19.08 -10.27 -7.86
N THR A 158 -18.70 -9.73 -9.02
CA THR A 158 -19.20 -8.43 -9.47
C THR A 158 -20.66 -8.50 -9.93
N PHE A 159 -21.00 -9.50 -10.73
CA PHE A 159 -22.30 -9.55 -11.40
C PHE A 159 -23.23 -10.62 -10.84
N GLY A 160 -22.72 -11.82 -10.54
CA GLY A 160 -23.56 -12.95 -10.12
C GLY A 160 -23.94 -12.93 -8.64
N LEU A 161 -23.00 -12.60 -7.76
CA LEU A 161 -23.16 -12.69 -6.30
C LEU A 161 -24.32 -11.82 -5.78
N PRO A 162 -24.52 -10.55 -6.20
CA PRO A 162 -25.65 -9.76 -5.75
C PRO A 162 -27.01 -10.41 -6.05
N PHE A 163 -27.17 -11.01 -7.24
CA PHE A 163 -28.41 -11.69 -7.61
C PHE A 163 -28.61 -13.01 -6.86
N VAL A 164 -27.53 -13.79 -6.67
CA VAL A 164 -27.60 -15.01 -5.86
C VAL A 164 -28.06 -14.69 -4.44
N LEU A 165 -27.48 -13.66 -3.81
CA LEU A 165 -27.88 -13.23 -2.47
C LEU A 165 -29.33 -12.74 -2.43
N PHE A 166 -29.79 -12.02 -3.46
CA PHE A 166 -31.19 -11.61 -3.58
C PHE A 166 -32.15 -12.80 -3.71
N CYS A 167 -31.80 -13.82 -4.51
CA CYS A 167 -32.59 -15.03 -4.64
C CYS A 167 -32.67 -15.85 -3.35
N ILE A 168 -31.57 -15.89 -2.57
CA ILE A 168 -31.54 -16.50 -1.23
C ILE A 168 -32.41 -15.71 -0.25
N LYS A 169 -32.29 -14.37 -0.22
CA LYS A 169 -33.12 -13.48 0.62
C LYS A 169 -34.62 -13.73 0.41
N ASN A 170 -35.03 -13.93 -0.85
CA ASN A 170 -36.44 -14.18 -1.22
C ASN A 170 -36.86 -15.66 -1.13
N LYS A 171 -35.99 -16.55 -0.62
CA LYS A 171 -36.23 -18.00 -0.52
C LYS A 171 -36.58 -18.68 -1.85
N THR A 172 -36.19 -18.08 -2.97
CA THR A 172 -36.39 -18.62 -4.32
C THR A 172 -35.31 -19.60 -4.75
N LEU A 173 -34.17 -19.58 -4.05
CA LEU A 173 -33.01 -20.40 -4.35
C LEU A 173 -32.45 -20.96 -3.04
N GLU A 174 -32.51 -22.29 -2.90
CA GLU A 174 -31.80 -23.03 -1.88
C GLU A 174 -30.51 -23.59 -2.51
N LEU A 175 -29.36 -23.09 -2.07
CA LEU A 175 -28.08 -23.64 -2.45
C LEU A 175 -27.58 -24.54 -1.33
N GLU A 176 -27.24 -25.77 -1.66
CA GLU A 176 -26.41 -26.63 -0.81
C GLU A 176 -24.99 -26.04 -0.76
N LEU A 177 -24.80 -25.08 0.14
CA LEU A 177 -23.50 -24.50 0.47
C LEU A 177 -23.03 -25.11 1.78
N GLU A 178 -21.72 -25.32 1.90
CA GLU A 178 -21.10 -25.71 3.16
C GLU A 178 -21.49 -24.71 4.27
N GLU A 179 -21.77 -25.19 5.48
CA GLU A 179 -22.14 -24.36 6.64
C GLU A 179 -21.14 -23.22 6.89
N THR A 180 -19.89 -23.41 6.47
CA THR A 180 -18.79 -22.44 6.54
C THR A 180 -19.07 -21.10 5.84
N PHE A 181 -19.99 -21.08 4.87
CA PHE A 181 -20.37 -19.88 4.11
C PHE A 181 -21.60 -19.14 4.68
N GLY A 182 -22.37 -19.76 5.58
CA GLY A 182 -23.63 -19.22 6.10
C GLY A 182 -23.48 -17.83 6.73
N ASP A 183 -22.52 -17.69 7.65
CA ASP A 183 -22.26 -16.42 8.34
C ASP A 183 -22.02 -15.24 7.40
N ILE A 184 -21.31 -15.48 6.28
CA ILE A 184 -20.99 -14.43 5.31
C ILE A 184 -22.19 -14.12 4.44
N ILE A 185 -22.93 -15.14 4.01
CA ILE A 185 -24.13 -14.94 3.21
C ILE A 185 -25.13 -14.10 4.00
N ASP A 186 -25.35 -14.40 5.28
CA ASP A 186 -26.22 -13.60 6.15
C ASP A 186 -25.72 -12.17 6.30
N LYS A 187 -24.40 -11.98 6.45
CA LYS A 187 -23.79 -10.66 6.53
C LYS A 187 -23.97 -9.86 5.23
N GLU A 188 -23.78 -10.49 4.08
CA GLU A 188 -23.93 -9.85 2.77
C GLU A 188 -25.41 -9.58 2.45
N ILE A 189 -26.33 -10.47 2.82
CA ILE A 189 -27.78 -10.24 2.68
C ILE A 189 -28.23 -9.01 3.49
N LYS A 190 -27.71 -8.81 4.70
CA LYS A 190 -28.01 -7.62 5.52
C LYS A 190 -27.53 -6.32 4.87
N LEU A 191 -26.52 -6.37 4.01
CA LEU A 191 -26.01 -5.20 3.29
C LEU A 191 -26.84 -4.88 2.04
N ILE A 192 -27.61 -5.84 1.52
CA ILE A 192 -28.55 -5.64 0.41
C ILE A 192 -29.87 -5.11 0.99
N GLN A 193 -30.12 -3.81 0.81
CA GLN A 193 -31.41 -3.18 1.11
C GLN A 193 -32.54 -3.88 0.35
#